data_AF-A0A1Y4G926-F1
#
_entry.id   AF-A0A1Y4G926-F1
#
_cell.length_a   1.000
_cell.length_b   1.000
_cell.length_c   1.000
_cell.angle_alpha   90.00
_cell.angle_beta   90.00
_cell.angle_gamma   90.00
#
_symmetry.space_group_name_H-M   'P 1'
#
loop_
_entity.id
_entity.type
_entity.pdbx_description
1 polymer ?
#
loop_
_entity_poly.entity_id
_entity_poly.type
_entity_poly.pdbx_seq_one_letter_code
_entity_poly.pdbx_strand_id
1 'polypeptide(L)'
;MSNTRTLELDISKEGAGTCIKVGQGDDGGTTINALIYDNGAEFSLSGATVWLVALLPNKRNYYRGQCSVSGNAATITVDESKLCSVPGYTDEAYFTITKGGNTYSTERFAIEILRSALDGQQPAQNWDDAVQDLIDRGNQAVSSANSAASAANSAASKANSASTSATNAAKAANDAAASATSAASEANTAKQNADAATTAANNAASAANTAKQNADAATSNANAAASAANTAASSANAAAAAANGAAEDATAAAQNALNIANSIASIEPPSDDEVQELREENATLATALVELQDGYIVLGETAYMPTNRRTALSSETVTVAQANVSGETATLN
;
A
#
# COMPACT_ATOMS: atom_id res chain seq x y z
N MET A 1 -5.06 44.94 95.59
CA MET A 1 -5.06 44.77 97.07
C MET A 1 -3.62 44.57 97.49
N SER A 2 -3.10 45.34 98.45
CA SER A 2 -1.73 45.11 98.96
C SER A 2 -1.82 44.24 100.21
N ASN A 3 -1.17 43.07 100.18
CA ASN A 3 -1.03 42.20 101.35
C ASN A 3 -0.09 42.91 102.34
N THR A 4 -0.60 43.40 103.48
CA THR A 4 0.20 44.15 104.47
C THR A 4 0.27 43.38 105.79
N ARG A 5 1.47 43.29 106.37
CA ARG A 5 1.76 42.67 107.66
C ARG A 5 2.35 43.71 108.60
N THR A 6 1.62 44.02 109.66
CA THR A 6 2.09 44.94 110.70
C THR A 6 2.67 44.16 111.88
N LEU A 7 3.79 44.64 112.41
CA LEU A 7 4.45 44.06 113.57
C LEU A 7 4.99 45.18 114.46
N GLU A 8 4.99 44.95 115.77
CA GLU A 8 5.51 45.88 116.78
C GLU A 8 6.83 45.31 117.32
N LEU A 9 7.85 46.15 117.38
CA LEU A 9 9.20 45.78 117.79
C LEU A 9 9.80 46.83 118.72
N ASP A 10 10.67 46.42 119.63
CA ASP A 10 11.31 47.29 120.61
C ASP A 10 12.84 47.16 120.59
N ILE A 11 13.53 48.30 120.64
CA ILE A 11 15.00 48.36 120.64
C ILE A 11 15.59 47.73 121.92
N SER A 12 14.83 47.68 123.02
CA SER A 12 15.17 46.96 124.26
C SER A 12 15.25 45.44 124.08
N LYS A 13 14.63 44.90 123.02
CA LYS A 13 14.60 43.48 122.63
C LYS A 13 13.79 42.57 123.55
N GLU A 14 12.95 43.13 124.40
CA GLU A 14 12.10 42.38 125.34
C GLU A 14 10.77 41.90 124.71
N GLY A 15 10.60 42.07 123.39
CA GLY A 15 9.39 41.67 122.67
C GLY A 15 9.17 40.15 122.62
N ALA A 16 7.90 39.74 122.52
CA ALA A 16 7.47 38.34 122.62
C ALA A 16 7.76 37.46 121.38
N GLY A 17 8.45 37.99 120.37
CA GLY A 17 8.74 37.31 119.09
C GLY A 17 7.51 37.21 118.18
N THR A 18 7.52 37.95 117.06
CA THR A 18 6.43 37.95 116.06
C THR A 18 6.79 37.07 114.86
N CYS A 19 5.81 36.41 114.22
CA CYS A 19 6.00 35.72 112.95
C CYS A 19 5.06 36.29 111.88
N ILE A 20 5.59 36.65 110.71
CA ILE A 20 4.80 37.10 109.56
C ILE A 20 4.90 36.11 108.40
N LYS A 21 3.84 36.04 107.59
CA LYS A 21 3.80 35.20 106.39
C LYS A 21 3.83 36.04 105.12
N VAL A 22 4.72 35.68 104.20
CA VAL A 22 4.87 36.29 102.88
C VAL A 22 4.84 35.18 101.81
N GLY A 23 4.38 35.47 100.60
CA GLY A 23 4.16 34.45 99.57
C GLY A 23 5.09 34.55 98.38
N GLN A 24 5.46 33.40 97.84
CA GLN A 24 5.85 33.24 96.45
C GLN A 24 4.59 33.27 95.54
N GLY A 25 4.70 33.89 94.37
CA GLY A 25 3.63 34.08 93.38
C GLY A 25 2.74 35.31 93.60
N ASP A 26 2.95 36.07 94.69
CA ASP A 26 2.18 37.28 94.98
C ASP A 26 2.63 38.44 94.06
N ASP A 27 1.82 38.75 93.03
CA ASP A 27 2.06 39.88 92.13
C ASP A 27 2.00 41.22 92.91
N GLY A 28 3.11 41.94 92.96
CA GLY A 28 3.29 43.16 93.77
C GLY A 28 3.79 42.93 95.20
N GLY A 29 4.03 41.68 95.62
CA GLY A 29 4.66 41.33 96.89
C GLY A 29 3.83 41.58 98.16
N THR A 30 4.44 41.37 99.32
CA THR A 30 3.86 41.63 100.65
C THR A 30 4.53 42.83 101.30
N THR A 31 3.74 43.79 101.78
CA THR A 31 4.23 44.97 102.53
C THR A 31 4.38 44.64 104.01
N ILE A 32 5.56 44.87 104.57
CA ILE A 32 5.86 44.75 106.00
C ILE A 32 5.86 46.17 106.59
N ASN A 33 5.10 46.37 107.66
CA ASN A 33 5.03 47.63 108.40
C ASN A 33 5.44 47.41 109.86
N ALA A 34 6.66 47.79 110.22
CA ALA A 34 7.19 47.60 111.57
C ALA A 34 7.05 48.89 112.40
N LEU A 35 6.31 48.84 113.50
CA LEU A 35 6.20 49.93 114.48
C LEU A 35 7.32 49.75 115.53
N ILE A 36 8.17 50.77 115.69
CA ILE A 36 9.39 50.68 116.50
C ILE A 36 9.23 51.45 117.81
N TYR A 37 9.58 50.81 118.91
CA TYR A 37 9.52 51.32 120.28
C TYR A 37 10.91 51.29 120.94
N ASP A 38 11.08 52.07 122.01
CA ASP A 38 12.24 52.09 122.88
C ASP A 38 11.78 52.07 124.34
N ASN A 39 11.94 50.92 124.99
CA ASN A 39 11.47 50.68 126.36
C ASN A 39 9.96 50.97 126.52
N GLY A 40 9.17 50.56 125.52
CA GLY A 40 7.71 50.71 125.49
C GLY A 40 7.19 52.08 125.03
N ALA A 41 8.06 53.07 124.81
CA ALA A 41 7.69 54.36 124.24
C ALA A 41 7.92 54.40 122.72
N GLU A 42 7.10 55.13 121.96
CA GLU A 42 7.28 55.23 120.50
C GLU A 42 8.66 55.82 120.16
N PHE A 43 9.43 55.09 119.36
CA PHE A 43 10.74 55.56 118.91
C PHE A 43 10.59 56.34 117.61
N SER A 44 10.75 57.67 117.68
CA SER A 44 10.67 58.53 116.49
C SER A 44 11.77 58.17 115.48
N LEU A 45 11.37 57.79 114.26
CA LEU A 45 12.28 57.48 113.15
C LEU A 45 12.61 58.69 112.27
N SER A 46 12.16 59.88 112.64
CA SER A 46 12.51 61.11 111.89
C SER A 46 14.03 61.30 111.87
N GLY A 47 14.59 61.46 110.67
CA GLY A 47 16.03 61.55 110.43
C GLY A 47 16.80 60.24 110.59
N ALA A 48 16.13 59.10 110.76
CA ALA A 48 16.76 57.78 110.82
C ALA A 48 16.84 57.11 109.44
N THR A 49 17.84 56.26 109.25
CA THR A 49 17.87 55.29 108.14
C THR A 49 17.55 53.91 108.70
N VAL A 50 16.53 53.25 108.16
CA VAL A 50 16.08 51.93 108.63
C VAL A 50 16.23 50.88 107.53
N TRP A 51 16.73 49.70 107.90
CA TRP A 51 16.87 48.56 107.01
C TRP A 51 16.22 47.32 107.62
N LEU A 52 15.41 46.62 106.84
CA LEU A 52 15.06 45.23 107.13
C LEU A 52 16.25 44.35 106.74
N VAL A 53 16.73 43.55 107.68
CA VAL A 53 17.76 42.54 107.46
C VAL A 53 17.16 41.18 107.82
N ALA A 54 17.29 40.19 106.94
CA ALA A 54 16.82 38.83 107.20
C ALA A 54 17.76 37.80 106.59
N LEU A 55 18.23 36.83 107.37
CA LEU A 55 18.89 35.65 106.78
C LEU A 55 17.81 34.81 106.09
N LEU A 56 17.98 34.50 104.80
CA LEU A 56 17.02 33.71 104.04
C LEU A 56 16.95 32.27 104.57
N PRO A 57 15.84 31.54 104.35
CA PRO A 57 15.65 30.18 104.87
C PRO A 57 16.75 29.18 104.51
N ASN A 58 17.50 29.41 103.44
CA ASN A 58 18.67 28.60 103.06
C ASN A 58 19.90 28.77 103.98
N LYS A 59 19.82 29.65 104.99
CA LYS A 59 20.87 29.94 105.98
C LYS A 59 22.23 30.36 105.38
N ARG A 60 22.24 30.83 104.13
CA ARG A 60 23.46 31.22 103.41
C ARG A 60 23.42 32.67 102.93
N ASN A 61 22.28 33.08 102.39
CA ASN A 61 22.09 34.41 101.80
C ASN A 61 21.29 35.27 102.77
N TYR A 62 21.56 36.56 102.83
CA TYR A 62 20.74 37.50 103.59
C TYR A 62 20.10 38.52 102.66
N TYR A 63 18.87 38.90 102.99
CA TYR A 63 18.20 40.07 102.45
C TYR A 63 18.55 41.30 103.27
N ARG A 64 18.77 42.43 102.60
CA ARG A 64 18.87 43.75 103.21
C ARG A 64 18.18 44.78 102.32
N GLY A 65 17.07 45.33 102.81
CA GLY A 65 16.27 46.31 102.08
C GLY A 65 16.00 47.54 102.92
N GLN A 66 16.12 48.72 102.31
CA GLN A 66 15.89 49.99 103.00
C GLN A 66 14.39 50.22 103.16
N CYS A 67 13.97 50.63 104.35
CA CYS A 67 12.58 50.93 104.65
C CYS A 67 12.28 52.41 104.39
N SER A 68 11.03 52.68 104.01
CA SER A 68 10.45 54.01 104.13
C SER A 68 10.07 54.26 105.58
N VAL A 69 10.33 55.45 106.13
CA VAL A 69 10.07 55.75 107.56
C VAL A 69 9.06 56.88 107.71
N SER A 70 8.12 56.74 108.65
CA SER A 70 7.15 57.77 109.01
C SER A 70 6.70 57.60 110.45
N GLY A 71 6.83 58.64 111.28
CA GLY A 71 6.54 58.54 112.72
C GLY A 71 7.47 57.52 113.39
N ASN A 72 6.90 56.47 113.98
CA ASN A 72 7.62 55.30 114.50
C ASN A 72 7.58 54.07 113.56
N ALA A 73 7.01 54.20 112.36
CA ALA A 73 6.82 53.09 111.43
C ALA A 73 7.94 53.01 110.39
N ALA A 74 8.45 51.80 110.15
CA ALA A 74 9.34 51.43 109.07
C ALA A 74 8.64 50.45 108.12
N THR A 75 8.43 50.86 106.87
CA THR A 75 7.64 50.11 105.89
C THR A 75 8.51 49.63 104.71
N ILE A 76 8.33 48.38 104.28
CA ILE A 76 9.02 47.82 103.11
C ILE A 76 8.16 46.75 102.41
N THR A 77 8.08 46.79 101.08
CA THR A 77 7.47 45.72 100.28
C THR A 77 8.51 44.69 99.88
N VAL A 78 8.18 43.42 100.06
CA VAL A 78 9.05 42.27 99.81
C VAL A 78 8.38 41.30 98.84
N ASP A 79 9.13 40.84 97.85
CA ASP A 79 8.65 39.99 96.77
C ASP A 79 9.67 38.89 96.43
N GLU A 80 9.32 38.07 95.43
CA GLU A 80 10.13 36.95 94.96
C GLU A 80 11.45 37.35 94.31
N SER A 81 11.61 38.60 93.88
CA SER A 81 12.86 39.05 93.26
C SER A 81 14.01 39.04 94.26
N LYS A 82 13.71 39.15 95.56
CA LYS A 82 14.70 39.22 96.64
C LYS A 82 14.30 38.39 97.85
N LEU A 83 13.58 38.96 98.83
CA LEU A 83 13.35 38.29 100.11
C LEU A 83 12.59 36.97 99.93
N CYS A 84 11.53 36.94 99.13
CA CYS A 84 10.71 35.75 98.91
C CYS A 84 11.30 34.80 97.85
N SER A 85 12.54 35.00 97.39
CA SER A 85 13.19 34.15 96.38
C SER A 85 13.48 32.73 96.88
N VAL A 86 13.55 32.53 98.21
CA VAL A 86 13.84 31.24 98.84
C VAL A 86 12.68 30.92 99.78
N PRO A 87 11.81 29.94 99.48
CA PRO A 87 10.70 29.60 100.34
C PRO A 87 11.20 28.90 101.61
N GLY A 88 10.44 29.01 102.70
CA GLY A 88 10.73 28.40 103.99
C GLY A 88 10.69 29.40 105.15
N TYR A 89 11.05 28.91 106.33
CA TYR A 89 11.00 29.67 107.57
C TYR A 89 12.37 30.26 107.93
N THR A 90 12.38 31.51 108.42
CA THR A 90 13.54 32.11 109.08
C THR A 90 13.10 32.91 110.30
N ASP A 91 13.85 32.83 111.40
CA ASP A 91 13.70 33.57 112.66
C ASP A 91 14.82 34.61 112.86
N GLU A 92 15.61 34.85 111.81
CA GLU A 92 16.77 35.74 111.83
C GLU A 92 16.51 37.03 111.04
N ALA A 93 15.32 37.61 111.24
CA ALA A 93 14.96 38.92 110.70
C ALA A 93 14.92 39.99 111.79
N TYR A 94 15.41 41.19 111.51
CA TYR A 94 15.38 42.34 112.42
C TYR A 94 15.49 43.64 111.63
N PHE A 95 15.16 44.76 112.27
CA PHE A 95 15.40 46.08 111.69
C PHE A 95 16.66 46.70 112.29
N THR A 96 17.52 47.24 111.42
CA THR A 96 18.65 48.10 111.82
C THR A 96 18.24 49.55 111.68
N ILE A 97 18.40 50.35 112.72
CA ILE A 97 18.04 51.76 112.75
C ILE A 97 19.30 52.59 113.01
N THR A 98 19.69 53.44 112.08
CA THR A 98 20.81 54.38 112.26
C THR A 98 20.27 55.80 112.43
N LYS A 99 20.54 56.43 113.58
CA LYS A 99 20.09 57.79 113.91
C LYS A 99 21.16 58.53 114.71
N GLY A 100 21.49 59.76 114.30
CA GLY A 100 22.48 60.60 115.00
C GLY A 100 23.89 59.97 115.09
N GLY A 101 24.27 59.14 114.12
CA GLY A 101 25.56 58.43 114.09
C GLY A 101 25.59 57.09 114.86
N ASN A 102 24.57 56.80 115.67
CA ASN A 102 24.45 55.53 116.40
C ASN A 102 23.57 54.54 115.63
N THR A 103 23.86 53.24 115.78
CA THR A 103 23.08 52.16 115.18
C THR A 103 22.48 51.26 116.25
N TYR A 104 21.18 51.04 116.13
CA TYR A 104 20.35 50.21 116.99
C TYR A 104 19.78 49.04 116.18
N SER A 105 19.33 48.00 116.89
CA SER A 105 18.54 46.93 116.30
C SER A 105 17.35 46.60 117.18
N THR A 106 16.26 46.20 116.55
CA THR A 106 15.14 45.54 117.22
C THR A 106 15.54 44.16 117.74
N GLU A 107 14.62 43.52 118.47
CA GLU A 107 14.56 42.07 118.57
C GLU A 107 14.45 41.40 117.20
N ARG A 108 14.70 40.09 117.21
CA ARG A 108 14.47 39.25 116.04
C ARG A 108 12.99 38.88 115.94
N PHE A 109 12.52 38.74 114.71
CA PHE A 109 11.21 38.22 114.37
C PHE A 109 11.34 37.19 113.26
N ALA A 110 10.29 36.39 113.09
CA ALA A 110 10.23 35.34 112.11
C ALA A 110 9.47 35.74 110.84
N ILE A 111 9.91 35.19 109.72
CA ILE A 111 9.27 35.27 108.41
C ILE A 111 9.11 33.86 107.86
N GLU A 112 7.87 33.46 107.61
CA GLU A 112 7.52 32.25 106.86
C GLU A 112 7.22 32.63 105.40
N ILE A 113 8.08 32.19 104.48
CA ILE A 113 7.93 32.41 103.03
C ILE A 113 7.22 31.18 102.43
N LEU A 114 5.95 31.32 102.06
CA LEU A 114 5.13 30.26 101.50
C LEU A 114 5.51 29.99 100.04
N ARG A 115 5.73 28.71 99.67
CA ARG A 115 6.09 28.31 98.30
C ARG A 115 4.89 28.42 97.34
N SER A 116 5.12 28.89 96.12
CA SER A 116 4.11 28.88 95.06
C SER A 116 3.84 27.45 94.57
N ALA A 117 2.56 27.09 94.41
CA ALA A 117 2.17 25.80 93.82
C ALA A 117 2.54 25.68 92.32
N LEU A 118 2.96 26.78 91.70
CA LEU A 118 3.35 26.85 90.28
C LEU A 118 4.85 26.60 90.04
N ASP A 119 5.66 26.55 91.09
CA ASP A 119 7.11 26.37 90.99
C ASP A 119 7.47 25.01 90.36
N GLY A 120 7.91 25.05 89.10
CA GLY A 120 8.33 23.88 88.32
C GLY A 120 7.21 22.94 87.84
N GLN A 121 5.94 23.35 87.89
CA GLN A 121 4.79 22.50 87.54
C GLN A 121 4.11 22.92 86.23
N GLN A 122 3.64 21.95 85.45
CA GLN A 122 2.82 22.16 84.26
C GLN A 122 1.35 21.77 84.55
N PRO A 123 0.35 22.47 83.98
CA PRO A 123 -1.06 22.10 84.17
C PRO A 123 -1.36 20.66 83.70
N ALA A 124 -2.20 19.93 84.44
CA ALA A 124 -2.67 18.61 84.03
C ALA A 124 -3.58 18.70 82.78
N GLN A 125 -3.44 17.75 81.84
CA GLN A 125 -4.30 17.62 80.64
C GLN A 125 -5.25 16.41 80.74
N ASN A 126 -6.39 16.48 80.03
CA ASN A 126 -7.44 15.45 80.01
C ASN A 126 -7.14 14.38 78.93
N TRP A 127 -7.17 13.10 79.29
CA TRP A 127 -6.77 11.98 78.43
C TRP A 127 -7.82 11.60 77.37
N ASP A 128 -9.08 11.98 77.55
CA ASP A 128 -10.19 11.60 76.64
C ASP A 128 -10.07 12.25 75.26
N ASP A 129 -9.64 13.52 75.20
CA ASP A 129 -9.47 14.26 73.94
C ASP A 129 -8.39 13.62 73.04
N ALA A 130 -7.32 13.10 73.66
CA ALA A 130 -6.22 12.45 72.93
C ALA A 130 -6.64 11.11 72.32
N VAL A 131 -7.52 10.35 72.99
CA VAL A 131 -8.07 9.10 72.46
C VAL A 131 -9.03 9.36 71.32
N GLN A 132 -9.88 10.39 71.43
CA GLN A 132 -10.81 10.76 70.37
C GLN A 132 -10.07 11.21 69.10
N ASP A 133 -9.01 12.02 69.22
CA ASP A 133 -8.15 12.40 68.09
C ASP A 133 -7.60 11.17 67.34
N LEU A 134 -7.14 10.16 68.09
CA LEU A 134 -6.57 8.96 67.51
C LEU A 134 -7.62 8.12 66.75
N ILE A 135 -8.84 8.03 67.28
CA ILE A 135 -9.97 7.37 66.61
C ILE A 135 -10.33 8.11 65.33
N ASP A 136 -10.43 9.43 65.36
CA ASP A 136 -10.80 10.25 64.20
C ASP A 136 -9.76 10.13 63.09
N ARG A 137 -8.47 10.16 63.43
CA ARG A 137 -7.37 9.92 62.49
C ARG A 137 -7.41 8.50 61.92
N GLY A 138 -7.72 7.50 62.75
CA GLY A 138 -7.91 6.13 62.30
C GLY A 138 -9.05 5.99 61.29
N ASN A 139 -10.20 6.59 61.58
CA ASN A 139 -11.37 6.60 60.69
C ASN A 139 -11.06 7.32 59.37
N GLN A 140 -10.35 8.44 59.43
CA GLN A 140 -9.93 9.18 58.23
C GLN A 140 -8.94 8.38 57.37
N ALA A 141 -8.01 7.65 57.99
CA ALA A 141 -7.08 6.78 57.29
C ALA A 141 -7.80 5.63 56.58
N VAL A 142 -8.76 4.97 57.25
CA VAL A 142 -9.58 3.89 56.66
C VAL A 142 -10.41 4.43 55.49
N SER A 143 -11.05 5.59 55.65
CA SER A 143 -11.82 6.23 54.58
C SER A 143 -10.95 6.54 53.35
N SER A 144 -9.73 7.04 53.58
CA SER A 144 -8.77 7.33 52.52
C SER A 144 -8.31 6.06 51.80
N ALA A 145 -8.04 4.98 52.56
CA ALA A 145 -7.64 3.69 52.01
C ALA A 145 -8.76 3.07 51.15
N ASN A 146 -10.02 3.13 51.61
CA ASN A 146 -11.17 2.66 50.83
C ASN A 146 -11.34 3.45 49.53
N SER A 147 -11.19 4.77 49.58
CA SER A 147 -11.25 5.64 48.40
C SER A 147 -10.15 5.28 47.39
N ALA A 148 -8.93 5.04 47.87
CA ALA A 148 -7.80 4.61 47.04
C ALA A 148 -8.06 3.24 46.40
N ALA A 149 -8.60 2.27 47.15
CA ALA A 149 -8.95 0.95 46.63
C ALA A 149 -10.03 1.03 45.54
N SER A 150 -11.08 1.85 45.73
CA SER A 150 -12.10 2.08 44.71
C SER A 150 -11.54 2.73 43.45
N ALA A 151 -10.62 3.69 43.59
CA ALA A 151 -9.94 4.32 42.45
C ALA A 151 -9.06 3.30 41.69
N ALA A 152 -8.31 2.46 42.40
CA ALA A 152 -7.50 1.40 41.82
C ALA A 152 -8.35 0.38 41.05
N ASN A 153 -9.47 -0.07 41.62
CA ASN A 153 -10.40 -0.98 40.95
C ASN A 153 -10.98 -0.35 39.68
N SER A 154 -11.37 0.94 39.74
CA SER A 154 -11.88 1.67 38.58
C SER A 154 -10.82 1.79 37.47
N ALA A 155 -9.56 2.03 37.84
CA ALA A 155 -8.44 2.07 36.90
C ALA A 155 -8.19 0.70 36.25
N ALA A 156 -8.24 -0.38 37.04
CA ALA A 156 -8.08 -1.75 36.53
C ALA A 156 -9.20 -2.12 35.55
N SER A 157 -10.46 -1.78 35.84
CA SER A 157 -11.57 -2.01 34.91
C SER A 157 -11.38 -1.25 33.59
N LYS A 158 -10.97 0.02 33.65
CA LYS A 158 -10.67 0.82 32.45
C LYS A 158 -9.53 0.20 31.63
N ALA A 159 -8.47 -0.27 32.29
CA ALA A 159 -7.35 -0.93 31.63
C ALA A 159 -7.79 -2.23 30.93
N ASN A 160 -8.65 -3.03 31.57
CA ASN A 160 -9.19 -4.25 30.96
C ASN A 160 -10.06 -3.92 29.73
N SER A 161 -10.93 -2.91 29.81
CA SER A 161 -11.72 -2.46 28.65
C SER A 161 -10.83 -2.00 27.50
N ALA A 162 -9.79 -1.22 27.79
CA ALA A 162 -8.82 -0.77 26.78
C ALA A 162 -8.07 -1.95 26.13
N SER A 163 -7.69 -2.96 26.92
CA SER A 163 -7.07 -4.19 26.43
C SER A 163 -8.00 -4.96 25.47
N THR A 164 -9.27 -5.15 25.85
CA THR A 164 -10.27 -5.76 24.97
C THR A 164 -10.47 -4.98 23.67
N SER A 165 -10.56 -3.65 23.74
CA SER A 165 -10.65 -2.80 22.55
C SER A 165 -9.43 -2.97 21.63
N ALA A 166 -8.22 -3.03 22.20
CA ALA A 166 -6.99 -3.25 21.44
C ALA A 166 -6.96 -4.63 20.77
N THR A 167 -7.39 -5.70 21.47
CA THR A 167 -7.50 -7.04 20.89
C THR A 167 -8.50 -7.08 19.72
N ASN A 168 -9.65 -6.42 19.86
CA ASN A 168 -10.64 -6.36 18.79
C ASN A 168 -10.12 -5.57 17.58
N ALA A 169 -9.42 -4.46 17.80
CA ALA A 169 -8.79 -3.70 16.73
C ALA A 169 -7.72 -4.52 15.99
N ALA A 170 -6.89 -5.29 16.71
CA ALA A 170 -5.91 -6.18 16.12
C ALA A 170 -6.57 -7.30 15.28
N LYS A 171 -7.68 -7.88 15.76
CA LYS A 171 -8.46 -8.87 15.00
C LYS A 171 -9.01 -8.27 13.70
N ALA A 172 -9.63 -7.09 13.77
CA ALA A 172 -10.15 -6.41 12.59
C ALA A 172 -9.06 -6.10 11.55
N ALA A 173 -7.86 -5.69 12.01
CA ALA A 173 -6.71 -5.47 11.14
C ALA A 173 -6.25 -6.75 10.45
N ASN A 174 -6.20 -7.88 11.16
CA ASN A 174 -5.85 -9.17 10.59
C ASN A 174 -6.89 -9.65 9.56
N ASP A 175 -8.17 -9.50 9.86
CA ASP A 175 -9.26 -9.87 8.94
C ASP A 175 -9.18 -9.02 7.65
N ALA A 176 -8.91 -7.71 7.77
CA ALA A 176 -8.70 -6.83 6.62
C ALA A 176 -7.47 -7.23 5.78
N ALA A 177 -6.36 -7.61 6.42
CA ALA A 177 -5.16 -8.09 5.73
C ALA A 177 -5.41 -9.41 4.96
N ALA A 178 -6.20 -10.31 5.54
CA ALA A 178 -6.62 -11.54 4.86
C ALA A 178 -7.48 -11.22 3.63
N SER A 179 -8.47 -10.34 3.75
CA SER A 179 -9.29 -9.90 2.60
C SER A 179 -8.45 -9.26 1.49
N ALA A 180 -7.46 -8.43 1.85
CA ALA A 180 -6.55 -7.83 0.87
C ALA A 180 -5.71 -8.88 0.13
N THR A 181 -5.26 -9.93 0.83
CA THR A 181 -4.51 -11.05 0.24
C THR A 181 -5.39 -11.86 -0.73
N SER A 182 -6.65 -12.11 -0.38
CA SER A 182 -7.61 -12.77 -1.27
C SER A 182 -7.87 -11.95 -2.53
N ALA A 183 -8.12 -10.65 -2.39
CA ALA A 183 -8.34 -9.75 -3.53
C ALA A 183 -7.11 -9.67 -4.46
N ALA A 184 -5.90 -9.64 -3.90
CA ALA A 184 -4.67 -9.68 -4.70
C ALA A 184 -4.53 -11.00 -5.48
N SER A 185 -4.94 -12.12 -4.88
CA SER A 185 -4.91 -13.43 -5.54
C SER A 185 -5.91 -13.49 -6.69
N GLU A 186 -7.14 -13.00 -6.49
CA GLU A 186 -8.17 -12.90 -7.54
C GLU A 186 -7.71 -12.00 -8.70
N ALA A 187 -7.08 -10.86 -8.40
CA ALA A 187 -6.51 -9.98 -9.41
C ALA A 187 -5.42 -10.68 -10.25
N ASN A 188 -4.56 -11.48 -9.62
CA ASN A 188 -3.55 -12.27 -10.32
C ASN A 188 -4.16 -13.34 -11.23
N THR A 189 -5.23 -14.02 -10.78
CA THR A 189 -5.98 -14.96 -11.63
C THR A 189 -6.62 -14.24 -12.82
N ALA A 190 -7.24 -13.07 -12.59
CA ALA A 190 -7.81 -12.26 -13.67
C ALA A 190 -6.76 -11.85 -14.70
N LYS A 191 -5.56 -11.45 -14.26
CA LYS A 191 -4.42 -11.15 -15.14
C LYS A 191 -4.03 -12.37 -15.99
N GLN A 192 -3.89 -13.54 -15.39
CA GLN A 192 -3.53 -14.77 -16.12
C GLN A 192 -4.59 -15.12 -17.18
N ASN A 193 -5.87 -14.97 -16.85
CA ASN A 193 -6.96 -15.19 -17.80
C ASN A 193 -6.90 -14.19 -18.97
N ALA A 194 -6.58 -12.92 -18.71
CA ALA A 194 -6.41 -11.91 -19.74
C ALA A 194 -5.19 -12.20 -20.66
N ASP A 195 -4.07 -12.65 -20.07
CA ASP A 195 -2.87 -13.06 -20.83
C ASP A 195 -3.18 -14.28 -21.74
N ALA A 196 -3.95 -15.25 -21.23
CA ALA A 196 -4.40 -16.41 -22.00
C ALA A 196 -5.34 -16.01 -23.14
N ALA A 197 -6.31 -15.12 -22.88
CA ALA A 197 -7.22 -14.60 -23.91
C ALA A 197 -6.46 -13.84 -25.01
N THR A 198 -5.45 -13.05 -24.63
CA THR A 198 -4.58 -12.34 -25.58
C THR A 198 -3.82 -13.33 -26.47
N THR A 199 -3.27 -14.39 -25.88
CA THR A 199 -2.58 -15.45 -26.62
C THR A 199 -3.52 -16.15 -27.61
N ALA A 200 -4.74 -16.49 -27.18
CA ALA A 200 -5.74 -17.11 -28.04
C ALA A 200 -6.13 -16.20 -29.22
N ALA A 201 -6.31 -14.90 -28.96
CA ALA A 201 -6.60 -13.92 -30.01
C ALA A 201 -5.47 -13.81 -31.04
N ASN A 202 -4.21 -13.79 -30.60
CA ASN A 202 -3.04 -13.77 -31.50
C ASN A 202 -2.94 -15.03 -32.36
N ASN A 203 -3.23 -16.20 -31.78
CA ASN A 203 -3.29 -17.45 -32.53
C ASN A 203 -4.41 -17.43 -33.59
N ALA A 204 -5.59 -16.94 -33.23
CA ALA A 204 -6.72 -16.80 -34.16
C ALA A 204 -6.39 -15.84 -35.31
N ALA A 205 -5.77 -14.69 -35.02
CA ALA A 205 -5.31 -13.74 -36.03
C ALA A 205 -4.29 -14.37 -36.99
N SER A 206 -3.36 -15.17 -36.45
CA SER A 206 -2.35 -15.88 -37.26
C SER A 206 -3.00 -16.92 -38.17
N ALA A 207 -3.96 -17.69 -37.66
CA ALA A 207 -4.73 -18.65 -38.45
C ALA A 207 -5.53 -17.97 -39.57
N ALA A 208 -6.16 -16.82 -39.27
CA ALA A 208 -6.88 -16.02 -40.27
C ALA A 208 -5.94 -15.52 -41.39
N ASN A 209 -4.73 -15.07 -41.04
CA ASN A 209 -3.73 -14.65 -42.03
C ASN A 209 -3.29 -15.80 -42.93
N THR A 210 -3.10 -17.01 -42.37
CA THR A 210 -2.81 -18.22 -43.16
C THR A 210 -3.97 -18.57 -44.09
N ALA A 211 -5.21 -18.51 -43.60
CA ALA A 211 -6.39 -18.77 -44.43
C ALA A 211 -6.50 -17.77 -45.60
N LYS A 212 -6.20 -16.49 -45.35
CA LYS A 212 -6.13 -15.46 -46.41
C LYS A 212 -5.08 -15.81 -47.47
N GLN A 213 -3.87 -16.18 -47.07
CA GLN A 213 -2.80 -16.55 -48.01
C GLN A 213 -3.20 -17.75 -48.87
N ASN A 214 -3.84 -18.76 -48.27
CA ASN A 214 -4.35 -19.92 -48.99
C ASN A 214 -5.45 -19.54 -50.00
N ALA A 215 -6.35 -18.61 -49.63
CA ALA A 215 -7.39 -18.10 -50.53
C ALA A 215 -6.79 -17.30 -51.70
N ASP A 216 -5.79 -16.46 -51.43
CA ASP A 216 -5.06 -15.70 -52.46
C ASP A 216 -4.36 -16.66 -53.44
N ALA A 217 -3.72 -17.72 -52.94
CA ALA A 217 -3.09 -18.75 -53.76
C ALA A 217 -4.11 -19.53 -54.61
N ALA A 218 -5.25 -19.93 -54.02
CA ALA A 218 -6.33 -20.59 -54.76
C ALA A 218 -6.88 -19.71 -55.89
N THR A 219 -7.05 -18.41 -55.62
CA THR A 219 -7.47 -17.42 -56.63
C THR A 219 -6.47 -17.33 -57.78
N SER A 220 -5.17 -17.26 -57.46
CA SER A 220 -4.11 -17.25 -58.48
C SER A 220 -4.11 -18.51 -59.35
N ASN A 221 -4.28 -19.68 -58.74
CA ASN A 221 -4.36 -20.95 -59.46
C ASN A 221 -5.59 -21.03 -60.38
N ALA A 222 -6.74 -20.54 -59.90
CA ALA A 222 -7.96 -20.46 -60.70
C ALA A 222 -7.78 -19.54 -61.92
N ASN A 223 -7.14 -18.38 -61.75
CA ASN A 223 -6.84 -17.46 -62.85
C ASN A 223 -5.87 -18.07 -63.88
N ALA A 224 -4.87 -18.82 -63.42
CA ALA A 224 -3.95 -19.54 -64.29
C ALA A 224 -4.67 -20.63 -65.11
N ALA A 225 -5.55 -21.41 -64.46
CA ALA A 225 -6.37 -22.41 -65.13
C ALA A 225 -7.32 -21.80 -66.16
N ALA A 226 -7.97 -20.69 -65.83
CA ALA A 226 -8.84 -19.95 -66.76
C ALA A 226 -8.05 -19.45 -67.99
N SER A 227 -6.83 -18.93 -67.77
CA SER A 227 -5.95 -18.49 -68.85
C SER A 227 -5.55 -19.64 -69.77
N ALA A 228 -5.19 -20.80 -69.19
CA ALA A 228 -4.87 -22.00 -69.96
C ALA A 228 -6.07 -22.50 -70.79
N ALA A 229 -7.27 -22.47 -70.21
CA ALA A 229 -8.50 -22.82 -70.92
C ALA A 229 -8.79 -21.88 -72.10
N ASN A 230 -8.60 -20.57 -71.93
CA ASN A 230 -8.75 -19.59 -73.01
C ASN A 230 -7.75 -19.83 -74.15
N THR A 231 -6.51 -20.17 -73.83
CA THR A 231 -5.49 -20.55 -74.82
C THR A 231 -5.91 -21.82 -75.57
N ALA A 232 -6.36 -22.85 -74.86
CA ALA A 232 -6.82 -24.10 -75.49
C ALA A 232 -8.02 -23.86 -76.43
N ALA A 233 -8.99 -23.03 -76.01
CA ALA A 233 -10.13 -22.66 -76.84
C ALA A 233 -9.69 -21.91 -78.11
N SER A 234 -8.72 -21.00 -77.99
CA SER A 234 -8.15 -20.28 -79.14
C SER A 234 -7.46 -21.22 -80.12
N SER A 235 -6.66 -22.16 -79.63
CA SER A 235 -6.02 -23.19 -80.46
C SER A 235 -7.04 -24.10 -81.15
N ALA A 236 -8.12 -24.48 -80.46
CA ALA A 236 -9.19 -25.28 -81.04
C ALA A 236 -9.91 -24.52 -82.17
N ASN A 237 -10.20 -23.23 -81.97
CA ASN A 237 -10.79 -22.38 -83.01
C ASN A 237 -9.87 -22.25 -84.23
N ALA A 238 -8.56 -22.10 -84.02
CA ALA A 238 -7.59 -22.06 -85.11
C ALA A 238 -7.54 -23.39 -85.88
N ALA A 239 -7.56 -24.52 -85.18
CA ALA A 239 -7.62 -25.84 -85.81
C ALA A 239 -8.92 -26.05 -86.61
N ALA A 240 -10.06 -25.62 -86.08
CA ALA A 240 -11.34 -25.67 -86.79
C ALA A 240 -11.33 -24.81 -88.06
N ALA A 241 -10.76 -23.60 -88.00
CA ALA A 241 -10.61 -22.74 -89.18
C ALA A 241 -9.71 -23.38 -90.25
N ALA A 242 -8.58 -23.99 -89.84
CA ALA A 242 -7.70 -24.72 -90.75
C ALA A 242 -8.41 -25.92 -91.41
N ALA A 243 -9.20 -26.67 -90.64
CA ALA A 243 -9.99 -27.79 -91.16
C ALA A 243 -11.06 -27.32 -92.17
N ASN A 244 -11.75 -26.21 -91.89
CA ASN A 244 -12.70 -25.61 -92.83
C ASN A 244 -12.01 -25.19 -94.13
N GLY A 245 -10.85 -24.53 -94.05
CA GLY A 245 -10.06 -24.17 -95.24
C GLY A 245 -9.66 -25.39 -96.07
N ALA A 246 -9.19 -26.47 -95.42
CA ALA A 246 -8.87 -27.72 -96.12
C ALA A 246 -10.11 -28.37 -96.78
N ALA A 247 -11.29 -28.26 -96.17
CA ALA A 247 -12.54 -28.75 -96.76
C ALA A 247 -12.99 -27.92 -97.97
N GLU A 248 -12.82 -26.60 -97.93
CA GLU A 248 -13.03 -25.70 -99.06
C GLU A 248 -12.08 -26.04 -100.21
N ASP A 249 -10.79 -26.21 -99.94
CA ASP A 249 -9.78 -26.64 -100.93
C ASP A 249 -10.13 -27.98 -101.56
N ALA A 250 -10.56 -28.97 -100.76
CA ALA A 250 -10.99 -30.27 -101.26
C ALA A 250 -12.24 -30.17 -102.14
N THR A 251 -13.20 -29.31 -101.76
CA THR A 251 -14.40 -29.04 -102.56
C THR A 251 -14.03 -28.39 -103.89
N ALA A 252 -13.12 -27.41 -103.90
CA ALA A 252 -12.62 -26.77 -105.11
C ALA A 252 -11.90 -27.78 -106.01
N ALA A 253 -11.06 -28.65 -105.45
CA ALA A 253 -10.38 -29.72 -106.18
C ALA A 253 -11.39 -30.71 -106.80
N ALA A 254 -12.42 -31.12 -106.07
CA ALA A 254 -13.48 -32.00 -106.57
C ALA A 254 -14.30 -31.36 -107.71
N GLN A 255 -14.64 -30.07 -107.58
CA GLN A 255 -15.31 -29.31 -108.65
C GLN A 255 -14.42 -29.22 -109.89
N ASN A 256 -13.12 -28.96 -109.73
CA ASN A 256 -12.17 -28.94 -110.84
C ASN A 256 -12.10 -30.31 -111.53
N ALA A 257 -12.02 -31.40 -110.77
CA ALA A 257 -12.04 -32.75 -111.30
C ALA A 257 -13.34 -33.06 -112.07
N LEU A 258 -14.50 -32.64 -111.57
CA LEU A 258 -15.78 -32.76 -112.27
C LEU A 258 -15.80 -31.95 -113.57
N ASN A 259 -15.28 -30.73 -113.56
CA ASN A 259 -15.18 -29.90 -114.76
C ASN A 259 -14.30 -30.57 -115.82
N ILE A 260 -13.17 -31.16 -115.43
CA ILE A 260 -12.30 -31.95 -116.31
C ILE A 260 -13.06 -33.17 -116.86
N ALA A 261 -13.73 -33.93 -115.99
CA ALA A 261 -14.49 -35.12 -116.39
C ALA A 261 -15.62 -34.78 -117.39
N ASN A 262 -16.38 -33.70 -117.13
CA ASN A 262 -17.41 -33.21 -118.04
C ASN A 262 -16.81 -32.75 -119.37
N SER A 263 -15.66 -32.07 -119.35
CA SER A 263 -14.96 -31.66 -120.57
C SER A 263 -14.55 -32.87 -121.41
N ILE A 264 -14.02 -33.93 -120.78
CA ILE A 264 -13.68 -35.19 -121.47
C ILE A 264 -14.93 -35.86 -122.04
N ALA A 265 -16.02 -35.96 -121.27
CA ALA A 265 -17.26 -36.57 -121.73
C ALA A 265 -17.92 -35.81 -122.91
N SER A 266 -17.62 -34.51 -123.06
CA SER A 266 -18.08 -33.70 -124.19
C SER A 266 -17.21 -33.83 -125.46
N ILE A 267 -16.05 -34.48 -125.36
CA ILE A 267 -15.25 -34.83 -126.54
C ILE A 267 -15.96 -36.00 -127.22
N GLU A 268 -16.55 -35.74 -128.38
CA GLU A 268 -17.07 -36.79 -129.25
C GLU A 268 -15.90 -37.65 -129.72
N PRO A 269 -15.89 -38.97 -129.42
CA PRO A 269 -14.85 -39.84 -129.97
C PRO A 269 -14.95 -39.80 -131.50
N PRO A 270 -13.82 -39.90 -132.22
CA PRO A 270 -13.86 -39.93 -133.68
C PRO A 270 -14.83 -41.02 -134.11
N SER A 271 -15.76 -40.67 -134.98
CA SER A 271 -16.74 -41.60 -135.51
C SER A 271 -16.04 -42.76 -136.21
N ASP A 272 -16.67 -43.93 -136.22
CA ASP A 272 -16.16 -45.08 -136.98
C ASP A 272 -15.96 -44.70 -138.46
N ASP A 273 -16.77 -43.77 -138.98
CA ASP A 273 -16.66 -43.20 -140.32
C ASP A 273 -15.40 -42.33 -140.49
N GLU A 274 -15.08 -41.43 -139.55
CA GLU A 274 -13.83 -40.63 -139.61
C GLU A 274 -12.58 -41.52 -139.51
N VAL A 275 -12.63 -42.57 -138.66
CA VAL A 275 -11.54 -43.56 -138.57
C VAL A 275 -11.42 -44.37 -139.86
N GLN A 276 -12.55 -44.70 -140.47
CA GLN A 276 -12.62 -45.42 -141.74
C GLN A 276 -12.12 -44.55 -142.91
N GLU A 277 -12.48 -43.27 -142.95
CA GLU A 277 -12.01 -42.32 -143.96
C GLU A 277 -10.48 -42.17 -143.89
N LEU A 278 -9.91 -42.03 -142.69
CA LEU A 278 -8.46 -42.05 -142.50
C LEU A 278 -7.81 -43.35 -142.98
N ARG A 279 -8.48 -44.49 -142.81
CA ARG A 279 -7.99 -45.78 -143.33
C ARG A 279 -8.03 -45.82 -144.86
N GLU A 280 -9.08 -45.29 -145.47
CA GLU A 280 -9.23 -45.19 -146.93
C GLU A 280 -8.24 -44.18 -147.55
N GLU A 281 -8.00 -43.05 -146.90
CA GLU A 281 -6.95 -42.11 -147.28
C GLU A 281 -5.56 -42.76 -147.20
N ASN A 282 -5.27 -43.51 -146.14
CA ASN A 282 -4.03 -44.28 -146.03
C ASN A 282 -3.90 -45.34 -147.14
N ALA A 283 -5.01 -46.00 -147.53
CA ALA A 283 -5.04 -46.96 -148.64
C ALA A 283 -4.78 -46.28 -150.00
N THR A 284 -5.36 -45.09 -150.20
CA THR A 284 -5.12 -44.26 -151.40
C THR A 284 -3.67 -43.80 -151.47
N LEU A 285 -3.12 -43.32 -150.34
CA LEU A 285 -1.72 -42.93 -150.24
C LEU A 285 -0.78 -44.11 -150.51
N ALA A 286 -1.07 -45.30 -149.97
CA ALA A 286 -0.31 -46.51 -150.26
C ALA A 286 -0.35 -46.87 -151.75
N THR A 287 -1.52 -46.77 -152.38
CA THR A 287 -1.67 -47.01 -153.83
C THR A 287 -0.85 -46.01 -154.66
N ALA A 288 -0.88 -44.72 -154.31
CA ALA A 288 -0.07 -43.71 -154.99
C ALA A 288 1.44 -43.95 -154.80
N LEU A 289 1.85 -44.41 -153.61
CA LEU A 289 3.25 -44.66 -153.30
C LEU A 289 3.81 -45.89 -154.02
N VAL A 290 3.02 -46.98 -154.16
CA VAL A 290 3.45 -48.14 -154.96
C VAL A 290 3.65 -47.78 -156.43
N GLU A 291 2.76 -46.96 -157.00
CA GLU A 291 2.87 -46.46 -158.38
C GLU A 291 4.11 -45.59 -158.58
N LEU A 292 4.39 -44.68 -157.64
CA LEU A 292 5.53 -43.77 -157.76
C LEU A 292 6.87 -44.49 -157.60
N GLN A 293 6.95 -45.45 -156.67
CA GLN A 293 8.20 -46.14 -156.32
C GLN A 293 8.45 -47.38 -157.18
N ASP A 294 7.49 -47.78 -158.03
CA ASP A 294 7.50 -49.05 -158.76
C ASP A 294 7.86 -50.22 -157.83
N GLY A 295 7.14 -50.35 -156.71
CA GLY A 295 7.41 -51.33 -155.65
C GLY A 295 6.16 -51.70 -154.86
N TYR A 296 6.23 -52.79 -154.10
CA TYR A 296 5.11 -53.27 -153.28
C TYR A 296 5.11 -52.66 -151.88
N ILE A 297 3.94 -52.31 -151.35
CA ILE A 297 3.74 -51.82 -149.97
C ILE A 297 2.74 -52.71 -149.26
N VAL A 298 2.99 -53.03 -148.00
CA VAL A 298 2.02 -53.73 -147.13
C VAL A 298 1.60 -52.79 -146.02
N LEU A 299 0.30 -52.50 -145.90
CA LEU A 299 -0.28 -51.80 -144.76
C LEU A 299 -1.26 -52.73 -144.06
N GLY A 300 -0.94 -53.11 -142.82
CA GLY A 300 -1.72 -54.10 -142.08
C GLY A 300 -1.74 -55.45 -142.83
N GLU A 301 -2.94 -55.93 -143.14
CA GLU A 301 -3.16 -57.19 -143.87
C GLU A 301 -3.32 -56.99 -145.39
N THR A 302 -3.23 -55.74 -145.90
CA THR A 302 -3.40 -55.43 -147.32
C THR A 302 -2.07 -55.14 -148.00
N ALA A 303 -1.79 -55.82 -149.10
CA ALA A 303 -0.66 -55.56 -149.98
C ALA A 303 -1.09 -54.76 -151.22
N TYR A 304 -0.38 -53.68 -151.50
CA TYR A 304 -0.57 -52.77 -152.63
C TYR A 304 0.53 -53.02 -153.67
N MET A 305 0.21 -52.90 -154.96
CA MET A 305 1.15 -53.09 -156.07
C MET A 305 0.95 -52.02 -157.15
N PRO A 306 2.00 -51.66 -157.92
CA PRO A 306 1.85 -50.71 -159.02
C PRO A 306 1.15 -51.35 -160.22
N THR A 307 0.39 -50.56 -160.98
CA THR A 307 -0.47 -51.03 -162.07
C THR A 307 0.34 -51.59 -163.23
N ASN A 308 1.54 -51.06 -163.50
CA ASN A 308 2.46 -51.60 -164.51
C ASN A 308 2.88 -53.06 -164.24
N ARG A 309 2.78 -53.55 -162.99
CA ARG A 309 3.06 -54.93 -162.60
C ARG A 309 1.82 -55.83 -162.61
N ARG A 310 0.64 -55.27 -162.92
CA ARG A 310 -0.65 -55.97 -163.00
C ARG A 310 -1.12 -56.09 -164.45
N THR A 311 -1.04 -57.29 -165.02
CA THR A 311 -1.45 -57.60 -166.39
C THR A 311 -2.97 -57.74 -166.54
N ALA A 312 -3.64 -58.33 -165.53
CA ALA A 312 -5.09 -58.45 -165.49
C ALA A 312 -5.60 -58.57 -164.05
N LEU A 313 -6.80 -58.09 -163.78
CA LEU A 313 -7.50 -58.27 -162.50
C LEU A 313 -8.92 -58.77 -162.78
N SER A 314 -9.25 -59.94 -162.24
CA SER A 314 -10.63 -60.42 -162.09
C SER A 314 -11.04 -60.35 -160.61
N SER A 315 -12.32 -60.61 -160.31
CA SER A 315 -12.85 -60.48 -158.94
C SER A 315 -12.11 -61.33 -157.90
N GLU A 316 -11.48 -62.44 -158.29
CA GLU A 316 -10.77 -63.35 -157.37
C GLU A 316 -9.35 -63.72 -157.81
N THR A 317 -8.90 -63.23 -158.96
CA THR A 317 -7.55 -63.54 -159.48
C THR A 317 -6.86 -62.29 -159.99
N VAL A 318 -5.65 -62.04 -159.49
CA VAL A 318 -4.75 -61.02 -160.02
C VAL A 318 -3.66 -61.70 -160.85
N THR A 319 -3.48 -61.24 -162.08
CA THR A 319 -2.42 -61.69 -162.99
C THR A 319 -1.34 -60.62 -163.02
N VAL A 320 -0.11 -61.00 -162.69
CA VAL A 320 1.03 -60.09 -162.54
C VAL A 320 2.08 -60.34 -163.64
N ALA A 321 2.71 -59.27 -164.12
CA ALA A 321 3.56 -59.31 -165.32
C ALA A 321 4.97 -59.87 -165.06
N GLN A 322 5.43 -59.86 -163.80
CA GLN A 322 6.83 -60.13 -163.43
C GLN A 322 6.95 -60.94 -162.12
N ALA A 323 6.23 -62.06 -162.02
CA ALA A 323 6.36 -62.97 -160.89
C ALA A 323 7.14 -64.23 -161.26
N ASN A 324 8.02 -64.66 -160.36
CA ASN A 324 8.63 -65.99 -160.44
C ASN A 324 7.78 -66.95 -159.63
N VAL A 325 7.25 -67.98 -160.28
CA VAL A 325 6.51 -69.05 -159.61
C VAL A 325 7.42 -70.24 -159.43
N SER A 326 7.59 -70.66 -158.18
CA SER A 326 8.31 -71.89 -157.81
C SER A 326 7.46 -72.68 -156.83
N GLY A 327 6.82 -73.74 -157.31
CA GLY A 327 5.84 -74.50 -156.52
C GLY A 327 4.57 -73.69 -156.25
N GLU A 328 4.11 -73.67 -154.99
CA GLU A 328 2.93 -72.91 -154.54
C GLU A 328 3.25 -71.45 -154.16
N THR A 329 4.51 -71.03 -154.27
CA THR A 329 4.94 -69.66 -153.96
C THR A 329 5.13 -68.86 -155.24
N ALA A 330 4.39 -67.75 -155.34
CA ALA A 330 4.64 -66.72 -156.32
C ALA A 330 5.45 -65.60 -155.65
N THR A 331 6.69 -65.41 -156.09
CA THR A 331 7.51 -64.28 -155.67
C THR A 331 7.30 -63.15 -156.66
N LEU A 332 6.73 -62.05 -156.15
CA LEU A 332 6.52 -60.83 -156.91
C LEU A 332 7.85 -60.04 -156.94
N ASN A 333 8.44 -59.90 -158.13
CA ASN A 333 9.69 -59.14 -158.32
C ASN A 333 9.39 -57.70 -158.69
#